data_AF-A0A1S8C761-F1
#
_entry.id   AF-A0A1S8C761-F1
#
_cell.length_a   1.000
_cell.length_b   1.000
_cell.length_c   1.000
_cell.angle_alpha   90.00
_cell.angle_beta   90.00
_cell.angle_gamma   90.00
#
_symmetry.space_group_name_H-M   'P 1'
#
loop_
_entity.id
_entity.type
_entity.pdbx_description
1 polymer ?
#
loop_
_entity_poly.entity_id
_entity_poly.type
_entity_poly.pdbx_seq_one_letter_code
_entity_poly.pdbx_strand_id
1 'polypeptide(L)' 'TLARGRRHDAAAAAVRTAAEQGRPLADVVLERADVDGAALVADTTPDVGEAGAQVDAALAAHTIATQADPAGQEGAP' A
#
# COMPACT_ATOMS: atom_id res chain seq x y z
N THR A 1 -18.97 1.58 12.77
CA THR A 1 -18.17 1.43 11.53
C THR A 1 -18.94 1.98 10.34
N LEU A 2 -18.32 2.78 9.47
CA LEU A 2 -18.96 3.39 8.29
C LEU A 2 -19.16 2.37 7.15
N ALA A 3 -20.26 2.52 6.39
CA ALA A 3 -20.48 1.78 5.14
C ALA A 3 -19.40 2.13 4.09
N ARG A 4 -19.08 1.23 3.16
CA ARG A 4 -17.97 1.39 2.21
C ARG A 4 -18.01 2.71 1.42
N GLY A 5 -19.17 3.08 0.87
CA GLY A 5 -19.32 4.35 0.14
C GLY A 5 -19.02 5.56 1.03
N ARG A 6 -19.61 5.58 2.24
CA ARG A 6 -19.38 6.65 3.22
C ARG A 6 -17.91 6.77 3.66
N ARG A 7 -17.16 5.67 3.68
CA ARG A 7 -15.71 5.70 3.97
C ARG A 7 -14.92 6.39 2.85
N HIS A 8 -15.27 6.12 1.59
CA HIS A 8 -14.61 6.77 0.46
C HIS A 8 -14.89 8.28 0.42
N ASP A 9 -16.15 8.67 0.61
CA ASP A 9 -16.54 10.09 0.63
C ASP A 9 -15.86 10.84 1.78
N ALA A 10 -15.79 10.21 2.95
CA ALA A 10 -15.04 10.69 4.11
C ALA A 10 -13.57 10.94 3.76
N ALA A 11 -12.87 9.95 3.19
CA ALA A 11 -11.48 10.10 2.79
C ALA A 11 -11.29 11.21 1.74
N ALA A 12 -12.15 11.25 0.71
CA ALA A 12 -12.08 12.26 -0.33
C ALA A 12 -12.31 13.68 0.22
N ALA A 13 -13.20 13.84 1.21
CA ALA A 13 -13.41 15.12 1.89
C ALA A 13 -12.17 15.56 2.67
N ALA A 14 -11.51 14.67 3.42
CA ALA A 14 -10.28 15.01 4.15
C ALA A 14 -9.16 15.47 3.22
N VAL A 15 -8.98 14.79 2.08
CA VAL A 15 -7.98 15.15 1.07
C VAL A 15 -8.25 16.54 0.50
N ARG A 16 -9.50 16.85 0.16
CA ARG A 16 -9.87 18.18 -0.36
C ARG A 16 -9.63 19.27 0.70
N THR A 17 -10.06 19.05 1.94
CA THR A 17 -9.83 20.01 3.04
C THR A 17 -8.35 20.28 3.26
N ALA A 18 -7.50 19.24 3.28
CA ALA A 18 -6.06 19.39 3.43
C ALA A 18 -5.45 20.24 2.30
N ALA A 19 -5.85 19.97 1.06
CA ALA A 19 -5.39 20.71 -0.11
C ALA A 19 -5.84 22.18 -0.09
N GLU A 20 -7.12 22.45 0.19
CA GLU A 20 -7.70 23.80 0.23
C GLU A 20 -7.07 24.67 1.33
N GLN A 21 -6.70 24.06 2.46
CA GLN A 21 -6.12 24.76 3.60
C GLN A 21 -4.58 24.79 3.59
N GLY A 22 -3.93 24.07 2.67
CA GLY A 22 -2.47 23.93 2.62
C GLY A 22 -1.89 23.24 3.85
N ARG A 23 -2.63 22.29 4.44
CA ARG A 23 -2.25 21.59 5.69
C ARG A 23 -1.89 20.12 5.41
N PRO A 24 -1.04 19.50 6.24
CA PRO A 24 -0.83 18.05 6.20
C PRO A 24 -2.15 17.28 6.35
N LEU A 25 -2.33 16.22 5.55
CA LEU A 25 -3.51 15.36 5.65
C LEU A 25 -3.64 14.70 7.03
N ALA A 26 -2.52 14.39 7.68
CA ALA A 26 -2.48 13.82 9.02
C ALA A 26 -3.22 14.71 10.04
N ASP A 27 -2.99 16.04 9.99
CA ASP A 27 -3.64 16.99 10.89
C ASP A 27 -5.16 17.01 10.68
N VAL A 28 -5.60 16.99 9.42
CA VAL A 28 -7.03 16.96 9.07
C VAL A 28 -7.69 15.66 9.51
N VAL A 29 -6.99 14.52 9.40
CA VAL A 29 -7.50 13.20 9.81
C VAL A 29 -7.58 13.07 11.33
N LEU A 30 -6.61 13.63 12.08
CA LEU A 30 -6.62 13.64 13.54
C LEU A 30 -7.77 14.45 14.14
N GLU A 31 -8.27 15.46 13.42
CA GLU A 31 -9.41 16.29 13.83
C GLU A 31 -10.77 15.57 13.67
N ARG A 32 -10.81 14.40 13.02
CA ARG A 32 -12.06 13.70 12.71
C ARG A 32 -12.54 12.82 13.86
N ALA A 33 -13.85 12.79 14.05
CA ALA A 33 -14.51 11.93 15.04
C ALA A 33 -15.04 10.61 14.46
N ASP A 34 -15.06 10.45 13.13
CA ASP A 34 -15.66 9.30 12.44
C ASP A 34 -14.63 8.24 11.98
N VAL A 35 -13.34 8.49 12.21
CA VAL A 35 -12.21 7.60 11.96
C VAL A 35 -11.24 7.65 13.14
N ASP A 36 -10.53 6.56 13.40
CA ASP A 36 -9.45 6.55 14.41
C ASP A 36 -8.18 7.14 13.79
N GLY A 37 -8.06 8.47 13.83
CA GLY A 37 -6.93 9.19 13.24
C GLY A 37 -5.60 8.89 13.92
N ALA A 38 -5.63 8.62 15.24
CA ALA A 38 -4.42 8.27 15.98
C ALA A 38 -3.85 6.93 15.50
N ALA A 39 -4.70 5.92 15.29
CA ALA A 39 -4.28 4.65 14.73
C ALA A 39 -3.72 4.77 13.30
N LEU A 40 -4.30 5.66 12.47
CA LEU A 40 -3.87 5.85 11.08
C LEU A 40 -2.53 6.60 10.94
N VAL A 41 -2.20 7.48 11.89
CA VAL A 41 -1.01 8.34 11.82
C VAL A 41 0.14 7.80 12.69
N ALA A 42 -0.14 6.93 13.66
CA ALA A 42 0.87 6.35 14.53
C ALA A 42 1.84 5.40 13.80
N ASP A 43 1.42 4.81 12.69
CA ASP A 43 2.26 3.94 11.89
C ASP A 43 3.05 4.74 10.85
N THR A 44 4.35 4.90 11.08
CA THR A 44 5.27 5.54 10.13
C THR A 44 5.84 4.55 9.11
N THR A 45 5.52 3.26 9.24
CA THR A 45 5.93 2.27 8.24
C THR A 45 5.06 2.43 6.99
N PRO A 46 5.67 2.44 5.78
CA PRO A 46 4.88 2.49 4.56
C PRO A 46 3.93 1.29 4.48
N ASP A 47 2.66 1.54 4.19
CA ASP A 47 1.70 0.50 3.87
C ASP A 47 2.03 -0.09 2.50
N VAL A 48 2.85 -1.14 2.50
CA VAL A 48 3.33 -1.83 1.28
C VAL A 48 2.39 -2.94 0.82
N GLY A 49 1.32 -3.22 1.57
CA GLY A 49 0.43 -4.36 1.32
C GLY A 49 1.20 -5.66 1.09
N GLU A 50 0.90 -6.35 -0.01
CA GLU A 50 1.47 -7.66 -0.37
C GLU A 50 2.77 -7.58 -1.19
N ALA A 51 3.42 -6.43 -1.28
CA ALA A 51 4.56 -6.24 -2.18
C ALA A 51 5.68 -7.28 -1.96
N GLY A 52 6.04 -7.55 -0.70
CA GLY A 52 7.06 -8.56 -0.37
C GLY A 52 6.64 -9.96 -0.79
N ALA A 53 5.41 -10.38 -0.46
CA ALA A 53 4.89 -11.68 -0.82
C ALA A 53 4.84 -11.90 -2.35
N GLN A 54 4.50 -10.85 -3.10
CA GLN A 54 4.51 -10.91 -4.57
C GLN A 54 5.93 -11.03 -5.14
N VAL A 55 6.91 -10.34 -4.55
CA VAL A 55 8.32 -10.48 -4.92
C VAL A 55 8.82 -11.90 -4.63
N ASP A 56 8.51 -12.44 -3.45
CA ASP A 56 8.88 -13.80 -3.08
C ASP A 56 8.28 -14.84 -4.02
N ALA A 57 6.99 -14.68 -4.37
CA ALA A 57 6.33 -15.56 -5.32
C ALA A 57 6.97 -15.51 -6.71
N ALA A 58 7.35 -14.30 -7.17
CA ALA A 58 8.03 -14.13 -8.45
C ALA A 58 9.44 -14.77 -8.45
N LEU A 59 10.20 -14.60 -7.36
CA LEU A 59 11.53 -15.19 -7.20
C LEU A 59 11.47 -16.72 -7.12
N ALA A 60 10.48 -17.28 -6.42
CA ALA A 60 10.25 -18.71 -6.36
C ALA A 60 9.91 -19.27 -7.75
N ALA A 61 9.00 -18.62 -8.49
CA ALA A 61 8.64 -19.02 -9.85
C ALA A 61 9.87 -18.97 -10.80
N HIS A 62 10.68 -17.91 -10.68
CA HIS A 62 11.92 -17.79 -11.45
C HIS A 62 12.92 -18.91 -11.12
N THR A 63 13.12 -19.21 -9.83
CA THR A 63 14.02 -20.29 -9.38
C THR A 63 13.58 -21.65 -9.91
N ILE A 64 12.27 -21.95 -9.86
CA ILE A 64 11.73 -23.18 -10.43
C ILE A 64 12.00 -23.24 -11.94
N ALA A 65 11.75 -22.15 -12.67
CA ALA A 65 11.96 -22.12 -14.12
C ALA A 65 13.44 -22.32 -14.50
N THR A 66 14.38 -21.72 -13.77
CA THR A 66 15.82 -21.84 -14.06
C THR A 66 16.42 -23.18 -13.62
N GLN A 67 15.83 -23.84 -12.61
CA GLN A 67 16.26 -25.18 -12.17
C GLN A 67 15.60 -26.31 -12.98
N ALA A 68 14.42 -26.08 -13.55
CA ALA A 68 13.71 -27.05 -14.37
C ALA A 68 14.23 -27.15 -15.81
N ASP A 69 15.02 -26.17 -16.28
CA ASP A 69 15.66 -26.18 -17.60
C ASP A 69 17.20 -26.18 -17.48
N PRO A 70 17.85 -27.34 -17.27
CA PRO A 70 19.30 -27.45 -17.25
C PRO A 70 19.96 -27.28 -18.65
N ALA A 71 19.19 -27.25 -19.74
CA ALA A 71 19.71 -27.13 -21.11
C ALA A 71 19.77 -25.66 -21.61
N GLY A 72 19.07 -24.72 -20.96
CA GLY A 72 19.10 -23.29 -21.29
C GLY A 72 20.38 -22.54 -20.87
N GLN A 73 21.33 -23.20 -20.19
CA GLN A 73 22.59 -22.62 -19.71
C GLN A 73 23.80 -22.89 -20.62
N GLU A 74 23.65 -23.68 -21.69
CA GLU A 74 24.75 -23.98 -22.65
C GLU A 74 24.87 -22.96 -23.80
N GLY A 75 24.09 -21.87 -23.79
CA GLY A 75 24.10 -20.84 -24.82
C GLY A 75 24.86 -19.56 -24.43
N ALA A 76 26.16 -19.64 -24.16
CA ALA A 76 27.03 -18.46 -24.08
C ALA A 76 28.19 -18.60 -25.08
N PRO A 77 28.42 -17.64 -26.01
CA PRO A 77 29.69 -17.50 -26.70
C PRO A 77 30.77 -16.90 -25.78
#